data_AF-A0A0N5DCH2-F1
#
_entry.id   AF-A0A0N5DCH2-F1
#
_cell.length_a   1.000
_cell.length_b   1.000
_cell.length_c   1.000
_cell.angle_alpha   90.00
_cell.angle_beta   90.00
_cell.angle_gamma   90.00
#
_symmetry.space_group_name_H-M   'P 1'
#
loop_
_entity.id
_entity.type
_entity.pdbx_description
1 polymer ?
#
loop_
_entity_poly.entity_id
_entity_poly.type
_entity_poly.pdbx_seq_one_letter_code
_entity_poly.pdbx_strand_id
1 'polypeptide(L)'
;MNQMNDEELKVKNAAFGTPSVLKWDDAVMYYRIDGVLGLSSLNISDTRRDNPIHKVLRSSSIDPIITIALPPRNSSVAATLTLGASNNYICAKSDKQVTEKLVSSRDRYDFAYSSISMGNKTFSLQWRSAFAYVDTIRPYIGVPDLFMQELILKYDAKKKRNTGADVYWVDCNQAFEPFYLRTANNTYVVEPSNFVIKHDKADANCELGFRSHSGPLGPVALGIPFLNQYCAILEPTKRSISFRPIVVPNTTVYCFTSENYSLE
;
A
#
# COMPACT_ATOMS: atom_id res chain seq x y z
N MET A 1 -7.22 19.52 -15.98
CA MET A 1 -8.38 19.14 -15.16
C MET A 1 -8.35 20.03 -13.94
N ASN A 2 -9.31 20.94 -13.85
CA ASN A 2 -9.45 21.82 -12.70
C ASN A 2 -9.53 20.94 -11.45
N GLN A 3 -8.76 21.26 -10.41
CA GLN A 3 -9.13 20.86 -9.06
C GLN A 3 -10.62 21.16 -8.94
N MET A 4 -11.44 20.18 -8.56
CA MET A 4 -12.71 20.56 -7.95
C MET A 4 -12.32 21.54 -6.86
N ASN A 5 -12.93 22.74 -6.89
CA ASN A 5 -12.80 23.77 -5.87
C ASN A 5 -12.87 23.11 -4.47
N ASP A 6 -12.46 23.80 -3.41
CA ASP A 6 -12.52 23.37 -2.00
C ASP A 6 -13.94 22.96 -1.48
N GLU A 7 -14.88 22.63 -2.37
CA GLU A 7 -16.15 21.98 -2.12
C GLU A 7 -15.97 20.55 -1.60
N GLU A 8 -16.49 20.36 -0.39
CA GLU A 8 -16.61 19.07 0.27
C GLU A 8 -17.47 18.08 -0.54
N LEU A 9 -16.95 16.87 -0.80
CA LEU A 9 -17.72 15.79 -1.43
C LEU A 9 -18.82 15.29 -0.47
N LYS A 10 -20.08 15.60 -0.77
CA LYS A 10 -21.23 15.17 0.02
C LYS A 10 -21.92 13.95 -0.58
N VAL A 11 -21.75 12.79 0.06
CA VAL A 11 -22.44 11.55 -0.34
C VAL A 11 -23.75 11.39 0.43
N LYS A 12 -24.83 11.97 -0.10
CA LYS A 12 -26.17 11.89 0.54
C LYS A 12 -26.77 10.50 0.41
N ASN A 13 -27.52 10.05 1.42
CA ASN A 13 -28.27 8.79 1.42
C ASN A 13 -27.40 7.56 1.03
N ALA A 14 -26.20 7.46 1.59
CA ALA A 14 -25.35 6.29 1.43
C ALA A 14 -25.65 5.27 2.53
N ALA A 15 -25.77 4.00 2.15
CA ALA A 15 -25.87 2.92 3.12
C ALA A 15 -24.50 2.66 3.76
N PHE A 16 -24.49 2.40 5.07
CA PHE A 16 -23.34 1.91 5.81
C PHE A 16 -23.81 0.99 6.94
N GLY A 17 -22.91 0.11 7.41
CA GLY A 17 -23.20 -0.80 8.51
C GLY A 17 -22.82 -0.20 9.87
N THR A 18 -23.66 -0.40 10.87
CA THR A 18 -23.34 -0.11 12.28
C THR A 18 -23.15 -1.43 13.02
N PRO A 19 -21.92 -1.84 13.36
CA PRO A 19 -21.70 -3.11 14.05
C PRO A 19 -22.27 -3.03 15.47
N SER A 20 -23.16 -3.96 15.83
CA SER A 20 -23.67 -4.11 17.20
C SER A 20 -22.72 -4.91 18.09
N VAL A 21 -21.82 -5.69 17.48
CA VAL A 21 -20.76 -6.46 18.15
C VAL A 21 -19.50 -6.35 17.31
N LEU A 22 -18.40 -5.93 17.94
CA LEU A 22 -17.07 -5.89 17.31
C LEU A 22 -16.20 -7.00 17.89
N LYS A 23 -15.95 -8.04 17.09
CA LYS A 23 -14.90 -9.03 17.36
C LYS A 23 -13.75 -8.76 16.41
N TRP A 24 -12.74 -8.03 16.90
CA TRP A 24 -11.57 -7.67 16.11
C TRP A 24 -10.33 -7.83 16.99
N ASP A 25 -9.59 -8.90 16.77
CA ASP A 25 -8.43 -9.28 17.60
C ASP A 25 -7.34 -8.20 17.61
N ASP A 26 -7.27 -7.40 16.54
CA ASP A 26 -6.33 -6.28 16.42
C ASP A 26 -6.91 -4.94 16.92
N ALA A 27 -8.14 -4.88 17.45
CA ALA A 27 -8.81 -3.62 17.81
C ALA A 27 -7.98 -2.73 18.75
N VAL A 28 -7.19 -3.35 19.63
CA VAL A 28 -6.28 -2.64 20.54
C VAL A 28 -5.22 -1.81 19.77
N MET A 29 -4.79 -2.29 18.60
CA MET A 29 -3.86 -1.57 17.72
C MET A 29 -4.54 -0.42 16.94
N TYR A 30 -5.87 -0.39 16.92
CA TYR A 30 -6.67 0.56 16.15
C TYR A 30 -7.64 1.38 17.02
N TYR A 31 -7.34 1.56 18.30
CA TYR A 31 -8.21 2.24 19.27
C TYR A 31 -8.58 3.70 18.93
N ARG A 32 -7.90 4.31 17.95
CA ARG A 32 -8.20 5.67 17.44
C ARG A 32 -9.03 5.68 16.16
N ILE A 33 -9.49 4.52 15.70
CA ILE A 33 -10.24 4.37 14.45
C ILE A 33 -11.68 3.98 14.80
N ASP A 34 -12.63 4.82 14.40
CA ASP A 34 -14.06 4.60 14.67
C ASP A 34 -14.71 3.60 13.70
N GLY A 35 -14.10 3.38 12.53
CA GLY A 35 -14.65 2.48 11.51
C GLY A 35 -13.75 2.27 10.30
N VAL A 36 -14.23 1.48 9.34
CA VAL A 36 -13.51 1.12 8.11
C VAL A 36 -14.34 1.49 6.90
N LEU A 37 -13.70 2.15 5.92
CA LEU A 37 -14.29 2.43 4.62
C LEU A 37 -13.75 1.43 3.58
N GLY A 38 -14.61 0.52 3.11
CA GLY A 38 -14.23 -0.50 2.14
C GLY A 38 -13.97 0.07 0.74
N LEU A 39 -12.77 -0.15 0.20
CA LEU A 39 -12.36 0.32 -1.14
C LEU A 39 -12.31 -0.81 -2.19
N SER A 40 -12.44 -2.08 -1.79
CA SER A 40 -11.97 -3.22 -2.58
C SER A 40 -12.99 -3.82 -3.55
N SER A 41 -14.25 -3.38 -3.57
CA SER A 41 -15.26 -4.02 -4.42
C SER A 41 -14.99 -3.74 -5.90
N LEU A 42 -14.98 -4.81 -6.69
CA LEU A 42 -15.00 -4.73 -8.15
C LEU A 42 -16.41 -4.53 -8.69
N ASN A 43 -17.41 -5.04 -7.98
CA ASN A 43 -18.81 -4.95 -8.39
C ASN A 43 -19.46 -3.67 -7.87
N ILE A 44 -19.10 -2.54 -8.49
CA ILE A 44 -19.68 -1.23 -8.13
C ILE A 44 -21.18 -1.14 -8.47
N SER A 45 -21.72 -2.02 -9.31
CA SER A 45 -23.16 -2.11 -9.63
C SER A 45 -24.00 -2.86 -8.60
N ASP A 46 -23.39 -3.62 -7.68
CA ASP A 46 -24.12 -4.33 -6.63
C ASP A 46 -24.60 -3.38 -5.54
N THR A 47 -25.90 -3.06 -5.57
CA THR A 47 -26.55 -2.21 -4.57
C THR A 47 -26.87 -2.94 -3.27
N ARG A 48 -26.71 -4.27 -3.19
CA ARG A 48 -26.91 -5.04 -1.94
C ARG A 48 -25.71 -4.95 -1.01
N ARG A 49 -24.52 -4.71 -1.56
CA ARG A 49 -23.26 -4.49 -0.83
C ARG A 49 -22.75 -3.07 -1.02
N ASP A 50 -23.69 -2.13 -1.09
CA ASP A 50 -23.38 -0.74 -1.40
C ASP A 50 -22.60 -0.08 -0.26
N ASN A 51 -21.78 0.89 -0.62
CA ASN A 51 -21.10 1.76 0.33
C ASN A 51 -21.01 3.17 -0.27
N PRO A 52 -20.62 4.19 0.52
CA PRO A 52 -20.54 5.56 0.03
C PRO A 52 -19.66 5.72 -1.22
N ILE A 53 -18.59 4.94 -1.35
CA ILE A 53 -17.67 5.00 -2.49
C ILE A 53 -18.31 4.47 -3.77
N HIS A 54 -19.03 3.34 -3.72
CA HIS A 54 -19.72 2.80 -4.89
C HIS A 54 -20.74 3.79 -5.44
N LYS A 55 -21.47 4.49 -4.55
CA LYS A 55 -22.44 5.50 -4.96
C LYS A 55 -21.78 6.64 -5.72
N VAL A 56 -20.61 7.09 -5.29
CA VAL A 56 -19.82 8.11 -5.99
C VAL A 56 -19.38 7.57 -7.35
N LEU A 57 -18.77 6.39 -7.41
CA LEU A 57 -18.23 5.79 -8.64
C LEU A 57 -19.27 5.37 -9.69
N ARG A 58 -20.55 5.22 -9.31
CA ARG A 58 -21.65 4.99 -10.25
C ARG A 58 -22.19 6.27 -10.89
N SER A 59 -21.79 7.44 -10.40
CA SER A 59 -22.23 8.71 -11.01
C SER A 59 -21.69 8.81 -12.44
N SER A 60 -22.55 9.15 -13.39
CA SER A 60 -22.16 9.34 -14.80
C SER A 60 -21.19 10.51 -15.01
N SER A 61 -20.99 11.34 -13.99
CA SER A 61 -20.11 12.52 -14.03
C SER A 61 -18.65 12.24 -13.69
N ILE A 62 -18.31 11.02 -13.24
CA ILE A 62 -16.94 10.65 -12.90
C ILE A 62 -16.56 9.29 -13.48
N ASP A 63 -15.29 9.11 -13.81
CA ASP A 63 -14.79 7.79 -14.18
C ASP A 63 -14.74 6.89 -12.93
N PRO A 64 -15.07 5.60 -13.03
CA PRO A 64 -15.02 4.68 -11.90
C PRO A 64 -13.56 4.29 -11.61
N ILE A 65 -12.78 5.24 -11.09
CA ILE A 65 -11.36 5.12 -10.77
C ILE A 65 -11.16 5.52 -9.30
N ILE A 66 -10.38 4.73 -8.57
CA ILE A 66 -9.94 5.04 -7.22
C ILE A 66 -8.41 5.12 -7.24
N THR A 67 -7.83 6.24 -6.81
CA THR A 67 -6.39 6.36 -6.62
C THR A 67 -6.07 6.49 -5.14
N ILE A 68 -5.16 5.65 -4.67
CA ILE A 68 -4.66 5.64 -3.30
C ILE A 68 -3.20 6.06 -3.38
N ALA A 69 -2.86 7.17 -2.73
CA ALA A 69 -1.47 7.60 -2.55
C ALA A 69 -1.20 7.74 -1.06
N LEU A 70 -0.26 6.96 -0.56
CA LEU A 70 0.13 6.96 0.85
C LEU A 70 1.63 7.26 0.93
N PRO A 71 2.05 8.53 0.86
CA PRO A 71 3.47 8.87 0.96
C PRO A 71 4.08 8.41 2.29
N PRO A 72 5.41 8.25 2.36
CA PRO A 72 6.10 7.90 3.60
C PRO A 72 5.75 8.89 4.72
N ARG A 73 5.70 8.43 5.97
CA ARG A 73 5.25 9.24 7.12
C ARG A 73 6.02 10.54 7.33
N ASN A 74 7.29 10.58 6.92
CA ASN A 74 8.17 11.75 6.99
C ASN A 74 8.08 12.66 5.75
N SER A 75 7.18 12.37 4.81
CA SER A 75 6.93 13.20 3.63
C SER A 75 6.14 14.46 4.00
N SER A 76 6.39 15.55 3.28
CA SER A 76 5.57 16.77 3.31
C SER A 76 4.24 16.60 2.55
N VAL A 77 4.07 15.50 1.81
CA VAL A 77 2.88 15.19 1.03
C VAL A 77 1.88 14.40 1.88
N ALA A 78 0.64 14.91 1.96
CA ALA A 78 -0.44 14.20 2.65
C ALA A 78 -0.86 12.92 1.91
N ALA A 79 -1.29 11.92 2.66
CA ALA A 79 -1.99 10.77 2.11
C ALA A 79 -3.29 11.22 1.45
N THR A 80 -3.58 10.72 0.24
CA THR A 80 -4.78 11.10 -0.51
C THR A 80 -5.50 9.89 -1.07
N LEU A 81 -6.83 9.96 -1.01
CA LEU A 81 -7.76 9.10 -1.73
C LEU A 81 -8.44 9.96 -2.79
N THR A 82 -8.20 9.69 -4.07
CA THR A 82 -8.84 10.38 -5.19
C THR A 82 -9.90 9.46 -5.79
N LEU A 83 -11.12 9.97 -5.94
CA LEU A 83 -12.21 9.29 -6.63
C LEU A 83 -12.44 9.99 -7.97
N GLY A 84 -12.68 9.23 -9.03
CA GLY A 84 -12.98 9.80 -10.35
C GLY A 84 -11.79 10.01 -11.27
N ALA A 85 -10.55 9.88 -10.78
CA ALA A 85 -9.36 10.20 -11.57
C ALA A 85 -8.07 9.56 -11.02
N SER A 86 -7.05 9.52 -11.88
CA SER A 86 -5.65 9.35 -11.46
C SER A 86 -5.10 10.66 -10.88
N ASN A 87 -4.48 10.61 -9.70
CA ASN A 87 -3.81 11.78 -9.11
C ASN A 87 -2.43 12.01 -9.75
N ASN A 88 -2.38 12.79 -10.82
CA ASN A 88 -1.14 13.07 -11.55
C ASN A 88 -0.20 14.08 -10.87
N TYR A 89 -0.57 14.62 -9.71
CA TYR A 89 0.28 15.52 -8.93
C TYR A 89 1.18 14.73 -7.99
N ILE A 90 0.63 13.71 -7.33
CA ILE A 90 1.35 12.85 -6.38
C ILE A 90 1.86 11.59 -7.05
N CYS A 91 1.18 11.09 -8.08
CA CYS A 91 1.59 9.88 -8.80
C CYS A 91 2.33 10.27 -10.08
N ALA A 92 3.58 9.83 -10.23
CA ALA A 92 4.46 10.20 -11.33
C ALA A 92 3.78 9.97 -12.68
N LYS A 93 3.73 11.00 -13.54
CA LYS A 93 3.25 10.86 -14.92
C LYS A 93 4.26 9.99 -15.68
N SER A 94 3.95 8.71 -15.82
CA SER A 94 4.77 7.79 -16.60
C SER A 94 4.04 7.51 -17.90
N ASP A 95 4.74 7.72 -19.01
CA ASP A 95 4.27 7.34 -20.35
C ASP A 95 4.21 5.80 -20.52
N LYS A 96 4.73 5.05 -19.54
CA LYS A 96 4.70 3.58 -19.45
C LYS A 96 3.98 3.14 -18.19
N GLN A 97 2.75 3.61 -17.99
CA GLN A 97 1.87 3.01 -16.98
C GLN A 97 1.60 1.56 -17.36
N VAL A 98 2.11 0.61 -16.58
CA VAL A 98 1.78 -0.81 -16.74
C VAL A 98 0.55 -1.13 -15.92
N THR A 99 -0.48 -1.61 -16.60
CA THR A 99 -1.75 -2.01 -16.03
C THR A 99 -1.82 -3.52 -15.94
N GLU A 100 -2.04 -4.04 -14.74
CA GLU A 100 -2.23 -5.46 -14.50
C GLU A 100 -3.72 -5.82 -14.56
N LYS A 101 -4.01 -6.90 -15.27
CA LYS A 101 -5.37 -7.47 -15.33
C LYS A 101 -5.64 -8.32 -14.10
N LEU A 102 -6.86 -8.21 -13.58
CA LEU A 102 -7.25 -8.98 -12.42
C LEU A 102 -7.52 -10.44 -12.77
N VAL A 103 -7.00 -11.35 -11.96
CA VAL A 103 -7.07 -12.81 -12.19
C VAL A 103 -8.15 -13.51 -11.36
N SER A 104 -8.67 -12.84 -10.34
CA SER A 104 -9.69 -13.40 -9.45
C SER A 104 -11.10 -12.99 -9.88
N SER A 105 -12.05 -13.91 -9.76
CA SER A 105 -13.49 -13.61 -9.86
C SER A 105 -14.06 -13.04 -8.56
N ARG A 106 -13.27 -12.99 -7.49
CA ARG A 106 -13.66 -12.39 -6.19
C ARG A 106 -13.66 -10.87 -6.27
N ASP A 107 -14.33 -10.23 -5.31
CA ASP A 107 -14.39 -8.76 -5.16
C ASP A 107 -13.09 -8.19 -4.54
N ARG A 108 -11.94 -8.46 -5.17
CA ARG A 108 -10.61 -7.94 -4.76
C ARG A 108 -9.70 -7.77 -5.98
N TYR A 109 -8.81 -6.79 -5.90
CA TYR A 109 -7.83 -6.48 -6.95
C TYR A 109 -6.63 -7.44 -6.94
N ASP A 110 -6.90 -8.73 -7.15
CA ASP A 110 -5.87 -9.77 -7.28
C ASP A 110 -5.30 -9.78 -8.70
N PHE A 111 -3.99 -9.65 -8.84
CA PHE A 111 -3.27 -9.75 -10.12
C PHE A 111 -2.16 -10.80 -10.06
N ALA A 112 -1.80 -11.38 -11.21
CA ALA A 112 -0.77 -12.42 -11.26
C ALA A 112 0.65 -11.86 -11.14
N TYR A 113 1.51 -12.62 -10.46
CA TYR A 113 2.96 -12.39 -10.45
C TYR A 113 3.68 -13.70 -10.80
N SER A 114 4.86 -13.59 -11.42
CA SER A 114 5.70 -14.72 -11.82
C SER A 114 6.73 -15.10 -10.76
N SER A 115 7.32 -14.12 -10.09
CA SER A 115 8.26 -14.35 -8.99
C SER A 115 8.35 -13.18 -8.02
N ILE A 116 8.75 -13.47 -6.78
CA ILE A 116 9.26 -12.49 -5.83
C ILE A 116 10.72 -12.81 -5.49
N SER A 117 11.53 -11.78 -5.21
CA SER A 117 12.93 -12.00 -4.83
C SER A 117 13.49 -10.88 -3.97
N MET A 118 14.49 -11.20 -3.15
CA MET A 118 15.30 -10.22 -2.41
C MET A 118 16.75 -10.72 -2.30
N GLY A 119 17.67 -10.01 -2.97
CA GLY A 119 19.01 -10.50 -3.27
C GLY A 119 18.98 -11.84 -4.03
N ASN A 120 19.72 -12.84 -3.56
CA ASN A 120 19.79 -14.17 -4.17
C ASN A 120 18.60 -15.10 -3.82
N LYS A 121 17.68 -14.69 -2.95
CA LYS A 121 16.51 -15.49 -2.57
C LYS A 121 15.37 -15.19 -3.51
N THR A 122 14.89 -16.21 -4.23
CA THR A 122 13.80 -16.09 -5.20
C THR A 122 12.74 -17.13 -4.91
N PHE A 123 11.47 -16.72 -4.95
CA PHE A 123 10.32 -17.59 -4.87
C PHE A 123 9.49 -17.42 -6.15
N SER A 124 9.26 -18.53 -6.85
CA SER A 124 8.45 -18.57 -8.07
C SER A 124 7.65 -19.86 -8.12
N LEU A 125 6.43 -19.79 -8.64
CA LEU A 125 5.56 -20.96 -8.82
C LEU A 125 5.39 -21.22 -10.31
N GLN A 126 6.19 -22.14 -10.86
CA GLN A 126 6.16 -22.45 -12.28
C GLN A 126 4.90 -23.25 -12.71
N TRP A 127 4.28 -23.97 -11.77
CA TRP A 127 3.19 -24.91 -12.03
C TRP A 127 1.80 -24.39 -11.62
N ARG A 128 1.70 -23.19 -11.04
CA ARG A 128 0.43 -22.57 -10.66
C ARG A 128 0.51 -21.05 -10.69
N SER A 129 -0.61 -20.40 -10.96
CA SER A 129 -0.72 -18.95 -10.84
C SER A 129 -0.55 -18.52 -9.38
N ALA A 130 0.43 -17.65 -9.14
CA ALA A 130 0.55 -16.90 -7.90
C ALA A 130 -0.08 -15.52 -8.10
N PHE A 131 -0.69 -14.98 -7.05
CA PHE A 131 -1.34 -13.67 -7.13
C PHE A 131 -0.93 -12.77 -5.98
N ALA A 132 -0.91 -11.48 -6.27
CA ALA A 132 -0.67 -10.41 -5.34
C ALA A 132 -1.89 -9.47 -5.31
N TYR A 133 -2.05 -8.73 -4.22
CA TYR A 133 -3.10 -7.74 -4.07
C TYR A 133 -2.66 -6.61 -3.16
N VAL A 134 -3.27 -5.44 -3.30
CA VAL A 134 -3.01 -4.28 -2.43
C VAL A 134 -3.79 -4.42 -1.13
N ASP A 135 -3.13 -4.14 -0.01
CA ASP A 135 -3.74 -4.13 1.31
C ASP A 135 -3.40 -2.80 2.02
N THR A 136 -4.38 -1.91 2.13
CA THR A 136 -4.16 -0.57 2.69
C THR A 136 -4.09 -0.54 4.22
N ILE A 137 -4.35 -1.66 4.89
CA ILE A 137 -4.45 -1.72 6.35
C ILE A 137 -3.20 -2.39 6.95
N ARG A 138 -2.55 -3.30 6.21
CA ARG A 138 -1.37 -4.01 6.71
C ARG A 138 -0.14 -3.10 6.79
N PRO A 139 0.48 -2.95 7.97
CA PRO A 139 1.72 -2.18 8.12
C PRO A 139 2.97 -2.90 7.61
N TYR A 140 2.81 -3.99 6.84
CA TYR A 140 3.88 -4.87 6.36
C TYR A 140 3.49 -5.48 5.02
N ILE A 141 4.46 -6.00 4.28
CA ILE A 141 4.24 -6.83 3.10
C ILE A 141 4.03 -8.28 3.55
N GLY A 142 2.86 -8.85 3.24
CA GLY A 142 2.58 -10.26 3.47
C GLY A 142 3.19 -11.12 2.37
N VAL A 143 3.94 -12.16 2.72
CA VAL A 143 4.61 -13.06 1.77
C VAL A 143 4.37 -14.52 2.12
N PRO A 144 4.55 -15.48 1.19
CA PRO A 144 4.45 -16.90 1.48
C PRO A 144 5.43 -17.32 2.60
N ASP A 145 5.03 -18.28 3.45
CA ASP A 145 5.85 -18.66 4.61
C ASP A 145 7.24 -19.15 4.21
N LEU A 146 7.35 -19.86 3.08
CA LEU A 146 8.64 -20.34 2.57
C LEU A 146 9.58 -19.18 2.21
N PHE A 147 9.05 -18.12 1.59
CA PHE A 147 9.86 -16.94 1.30
C PHE A 147 10.24 -16.21 2.59
N MET A 148 9.30 -16.08 3.54
CA MET A 148 9.58 -15.45 4.84
C MET A 148 10.70 -16.17 5.61
N GLN A 149 10.71 -17.51 5.61
CA GLN A 149 11.77 -18.30 6.26
C GLN A 149 13.15 -18.02 5.66
N GLU A 150 13.24 -17.88 4.33
CA GLU A 150 14.48 -17.50 3.66
C GLU A 150 14.96 -16.09 4.07
N LEU A 151 14.02 -15.15 4.26
CA LEU A 151 14.36 -13.80 4.74
C LEU A 151 14.86 -13.81 6.18
N ILE A 152 14.20 -14.58 7.06
CA ILE A 152 14.58 -14.71 8.46
C ILE A 152 16.02 -15.22 8.58
N LEU A 153 16.34 -16.28 7.83
CA LEU A 153 17.69 -16.87 7.82
C LEU A 153 18.73 -15.91 7.23
N LYS A 154 18.37 -15.20 6.16
CA LYS A 154 19.29 -14.28 5.49
C LYS A 154 19.72 -13.09 6.35
N TYR A 155 18.79 -12.51 7.11
CA TYR A 155 19.01 -11.27 7.87
C TYR A 155 19.11 -11.48 9.38
N ASP A 156 19.33 -12.72 9.84
CA ASP A 156 19.30 -13.13 11.26
C ASP A 156 18.10 -12.51 12.02
N ALA A 157 16.92 -12.55 11.40
CA ALA A 157 15.77 -11.80 11.89
C ALA A 157 15.15 -12.49 13.12
N LYS A 158 15.05 -11.75 14.23
CA LYS A 158 14.63 -12.30 15.53
C LYS A 158 13.17 -11.98 15.79
N LYS A 159 12.35 -13.03 15.87
CA LYS A 159 10.93 -12.85 16.21
C LYS A 159 10.78 -12.19 17.58
N LYS A 160 10.01 -11.11 17.64
CA LYS A 160 9.64 -10.42 18.88
C LYS A 160 8.77 -11.33 19.73
N ARG A 161 9.24 -11.67 20.92
CA ARG A 161 8.47 -12.48 21.87
C ARG A 161 7.25 -11.70 22.38
N ASN A 162 6.20 -12.44 22.75
CA ASN A 162 5.04 -11.94 23.52
C ASN A 162 4.17 -10.86 22.85
N THR A 163 4.17 -10.74 21.51
CA THR A 163 3.34 -9.73 20.83
C THR A 163 2.13 -10.27 20.08
N GLY A 164 1.92 -11.59 20.04
CA GLY A 164 0.86 -12.23 19.24
C GLY A 164 1.01 -12.08 17.72
N ALA A 165 1.72 -11.04 17.27
CA ALA A 165 2.08 -10.76 15.90
C ALA A 165 3.47 -11.31 15.53
N ASP A 166 3.63 -11.72 14.27
CA ASP A 166 4.89 -12.12 13.67
C ASP A 166 5.75 -10.90 13.33
N VAL A 167 6.22 -10.18 14.36
CA VAL A 167 7.16 -9.05 14.21
C VAL A 167 8.58 -9.58 14.26
N TYR A 168 9.45 -9.16 13.33
CA TYR A 168 10.83 -9.61 13.23
C TYR A 168 11.80 -8.44 13.38
N TRP A 169 12.65 -8.50 14.40
CA TRP A 169 13.72 -7.53 14.64
C TRP A 169 14.95 -7.86 13.81
N VAL A 170 15.60 -6.83 13.31
CA VAL A 170 16.79 -6.92 12.46
C VAL A 170 17.81 -5.86 12.90
N ASP A 171 19.09 -6.07 12.57
CA ASP A 171 20.11 -5.04 12.75
C ASP A 171 19.79 -3.84 11.84
N CYS A 172 19.78 -2.64 12.41
CA CYS A 172 19.55 -1.40 11.67
C CYS A 172 20.69 -1.03 10.73
N ASN A 173 21.92 -1.50 11.02
CA ASN A 173 23.12 -1.17 10.27
C ASN A 173 23.43 -2.18 9.15
N GLN A 174 22.71 -3.29 9.08
CA GLN A 174 22.93 -4.25 8.01
C GLN A 174 22.42 -3.71 6.67
N ALA A 175 23.08 -4.11 5.58
CA ALA A 175 22.62 -3.80 4.25
C ALA A 175 21.44 -4.71 3.87
N PHE A 176 20.40 -4.12 3.27
CA PHE A 176 19.25 -4.85 2.74
C PHE A 176 19.16 -4.61 1.24
N GLU A 177 18.94 -5.68 0.48
CA GLU A 177 18.67 -5.58 -0.94
C GLU A 177 17.19 -5.23 -1.19
N PRO A 178 16.87 -4.57 -2.33
CA PRO A 178 15.48 -4.28 -2.66
C PRO A 178 14.64 -5.55 -2.83
N PHE A 179 13.35 -5.43 -2.54
CA PHE A 179 12.36 -6.47 -2.80
C PHE A 179 11.78 -6.30 -4.20
N TYR A 180 11.80 -7.37 -4.99
CA TYR A 180 11.30 -7.38 -6.36
C TYR A 180 10.04 -8.24 -6.45
N LEU A 181 8.99 -7.71 -7.07
CA LEU A 181 7.82 -8.47 -7.52
C LEU A 181 7.73 -8.37 -9.03
N ARG A 182 7.90 -9.51 -9.71
CA ARG A 182 7.85 -9.59 -11.17
C ARG A 182 6.49 -10.08 -11.63
N THR A 183 5.91 -9.39 -12.60
CA THR A 183 4.72 -9.82 -13.33
C THR A 183 5.12 -10.19 -14.76
N ALA A 184 4.14 -10.52 -15.60
CA ALA A 184 4.39 -10.71 -17.04
C ALA A 184 4.77 -9.39 -17.74
N ASN A 185 4.32 -8.25 -17.21
CA ASN A 185 4.38 -6.97 -17.89
C ASN A 185 5.33 -5.98 -17.22
N ASN A 186 5.72 -6.21 -15.96
CA ASN A 186 6.51 -5.28 -15.18
C ASN A 186 7.36 -5.94 -14.09
N THR A 187 8.26 -5.17 -13.50
CA THR A 187 8.92 -5.48 -12.23
C THR A 187 8.71 -4.31 -11.27
N TYR A 188 8.01 -4.57 -10.17
CA TYR A 188 7.88 -3.62 -9.07
C TYR A 188 9.01 -3.84 -8.08
N VAL A 189 9.63 -2.75 -7.63
CA VAL A 189 10.79 -2.77 -6.74
C VAL A 189 10.44 -1.96 -5.50
N VAL A 190 10.52 -2.56 -4.31
CA VAL A 190 10.36 -1.84 -3.06
C VAL A 190 11.74 -1.65 -2.46
N GLU A 191 12.11 -0.40 -2.21
CA GLU A 191 13.40 -0.05 -1.62
C GLU A 191 13.42 -0.34 -0.11
N PRO A 192 14.60 -0.70 0.45
CA PRO A 192 14.76 -0.98 1.88
C PRO A 192 14.22 0.09 2.82
N SER A 193 14.34 1.37 2.45
CA SER A 193 13.82 2.49 3.24
C SER A 193 12.32 2.41 3.52
N ASN A 194 11.57 1.63 2.72
CA ASN A 194 10.13 1.49 2.88
C ASN A 194 9.73 0.27 3.73
N PHE A 195 10.60 -0.74 3.87
CA PHE A 195 10.30 -1.96 4.63
C PHE A 195 11.25 -2.23 5.81
N VAL A 196 12.30 -1.43 6.01
CA VAL A 196 13.10 -1.45 7.25
C VAL A 196 12.57 -0.35 8.16
N ILE A 197 11.74 -0.73 9.13
CA ILE A 197 10.97 0.21 9.96
C ILE A 197 11.77 0.52 11.22
N LYS A 198 12.21 1.77 11.34
CA LYS A 198 12.90 2.30 12.51
C LYS A 198 11.89 2.73 13.58
N HIS A 199 11.98 2.15 14.78
CA HIS A 199 11.05 2.44 15.88
C HIS A 199 11.54 3.53 16.84
N ASP A 200 12.81 3.90 16.77
CA ASP A 200 13.40 4.97 17.56
C ASP A 200 14.32 5.85 16.71
N LYS A 201 14.66 7.04 17.22
CA LYS A 201 15.54 8.00 16.53
C LYS A 201 17.02 7.60 16.55
N ALA A 202 17.39 6.65 17.41
CA ALA A 202 18.77 6.21 17.58
C ALA A 202 19.10 5.03 16.67
N ASP A 203 18.14 4.58 15.84
CA ASP A 203 18.26 3.40 14.99
C ASP A 203 18.73 2.17 15.78
N ALA A 204 18.27 2.03 17.03
CA ALA A 204 18.59 0.89 17.88
C ALA A 204 17.63 -0.29 17.65
N ASN A 205 16.41 -0.01 17.20
CA ASN A 205 15.38 -1.01 16.94
C ASN A 205 14.79 -0.90 15.53
N CYS A 206 15.15 -1.85 14.65
CA CYS A 206 14.59 -1.96 13.30
C CYS A 206 13.75 -3.23 13.14
N GLU A 207 12.53 -3.05 12.64
CA GLU A 207 11.64 -4.14 12.24
C GLU A 207 11.76 -4.40 10.74
N LEU A 208 11.83 -5.68 10.37
CA LEU A 208 11.64 -6.12 9.00
C LEU A 208 10.13 -6.11 8.69
N GLY A 209 9.72 -5.22 7.80
CA GLY A 209 8.34 -4.98 7.37
C GLY A 209 7.75 -6.08 6.47
N PHE A 210 8.11 -7.34 6.73
CA PHE A 210 7.58 -8.54 6.07
C PHE A 210 6.99 -9.49 7.10
N ARG A 211 5.88 -10.16 6.75
CA ARG A 211 5.30 -11.22 7.58
C ARG A 211 4.80 -12.38 6.73
N SER A 212 4.79 -13.56 7.34
CA SER A 212 4.11 -14.75 6.81
C SER A 212 2.64 -14.46 6.53
N HIS A 213 2.14 -14.92 5.38
CA HIS A 213 0.76 -14.70 4.96
C HIS A 213 0.18 -15.91 4.23
N SER A 214 -0.85 -16.51 4.84
CA SER A 214 -1.71 -17.54 4.22
C SER A 214 -0.98 -18.80 3.75
N GLY A 215 0.03 -19.25 4.51
CA GLY A 215 0.64 -20.56 4.36
C GLY A 215 1.87 -20.59 3.44
N PRO A 216 2.45 -21.79 3.21
CA PRO A 216 3.72 -21.96 2.51
C PRO A 216 3.77 -21.34 1.11
N LEU A 217 2.65 -21.38 0.40
CA LEU A 217 2.48 -20.91 -0.98
C LEU A 217 1.37 -19.85 -1.08
N GLY A 218 1.20 -19.04 -0.03
CA GLY A 218 0.19 -17.98 0.03
C GLY A 218 0.37 -16.90 -1.05
N PRO A 219 -0.60 -15.98 -1.18
CA PRO A 219 -0.44 -14.81 -2.04
C PRO A 219 0.52 -13.79 -1.42
N VAL A 220 0.83 -12.75 -2.19
CA VAL A 220 1.54 -11.57 -1.68
C VAL A 220 0.54 -10.47 -1.36
N ALA A 221 0.55 -9.97 -0.13
CA ALA A 221 -0.23 -8.83 0.29
C ALA A 221 0.66 -7.58 0.30
N LEU A 222 0.45 -6.68 -0.66
CA LEU A 222 1.22 -5.44 -0.82
C LEU A 222 0.67 -4.39 0.15
N GLY A 223 1.27 -4.35 1.34
CA GLY A 223 0.89 -3.46 2.43
C GLY A 223 1.42 -2.02 2.31
N ILE A 224 1.37 -1.30 3.44
CA ILE A 224 1.85 0.08 3.58
C ILE A 224 3.29 0.29 3.05
N PRO A 225 4.28 -0.60 3.29
CA PRO A 225 5.61 -0.43 2.70
C PRO A 225 5.62 -0.28 1.18
N PHE A 226 4.78 -1.04 0.48
CA PHE A 226 4.65 -0.92 -0.98
C PHE A 226 3.95 0.40 -1.36
N LEU A 227 2.90 0.76 -0.63
CA LEU A 227 2.12 1.98 -0.86
C LEU A 227 2.89 3.27 -0.54
N ASN A 228 3.91 3.21 0.32
CA ASN A 228 4.85 4.30 0.56
C ASN A 228 5.66 4.69 -0.68
N GLN A 229 5.82 3.78 -1.63
CA GLN A 229 6.59 4.02 -2.86
C GLN A 229 5.69 4.14 -4.09
N TYR A 230 4.52 3.52 -4.09
CA TYR A 230 3.63 3.46 -5.25
C TYR A 230 2.21 3.89 -4.91
N CYS A 231 1.66 4.79 -5.72
CA CYS A 231 0.23 4.95 -5.83
C CYS A 231 -0.41 3.67 -6.38
N ALA A 232 -1.54 3.27 -5.82
CA ALA A 232 -2.41 2.23 -6.37
C ALA A 232 -3.59 2.88 -7.09
N ILE A 233 -3.75 2.59 -8.38
CA ILE A 233 -4.86 3.06 -9.22
C ILE A 233 -5.75 1.87 -9.53
N LEU A 234 -6.95 1.89 -8.98
CA LEU A 234 -7.94 0.82 -9.07
C LEU A 234 -8.98 1.21 -10.10
N GLU A 235 -9.24 0.34 -11.07
CA GLU A 235 -10.22 0.54 -12.13
C GLU A 235 -11.27 -0.59 -12.11
N PRO A 236 -12.27 -0.53 -11.21
CA PRO A 236 -13.25 -1.60 -11.00
C PRO A 236 -13.93 -2.05 -12.30
N THR A 237 -14.42 -1.11 -13.12
CA THR A 237 -15.12 -1.42 -14.38
C THR A 237 -14.21 -2.09 -15.42
N LYS A 238 -12.93 -1.71 -15.46
CA LYS A 238 -11.95 -2.32 -16.39
C LYS A 238 -11.33 -3.62 -15.86
N ARG A 239 -11.66 -3.97 -14.60
CA ARG A 239 -11.05 -5.07 -13.85
C ARG A 239 -9.53 -5.03 -13.97
N SER A 240 -8.97 -3.89 -13.60
CA SER A 240 -7.53 -3.66 -13.62
C SER A 240 -7.03 -2.88 -12.43
N ILE A 241 -5.73 -3.02 -12.19
CA ILE A 241 -4.97 -2.23 -11.23
C ILE A 241 -3.69 -1.74 -11.89
N SER A 242 -3.27 -0.52 -11.58
CA SER A 242 -1.99 0.02 -12.02
C SER A 242 -1.24 0.62 -10.84
N PHE A 243 0.09 0.65 -10.94
CA PHE A 243 0.94 1.26 -9.93
C PHE A 243 1.84 2.31 -10.54
N ARG A 244 1.93 3.46 -9.90
CA ARG A 244 2.77 4.58 -10.33
C ARG A 244 3.60 5.08 -9.15
N PRO A 245 4.90 5.35 -9.33
CA PRO A 245 5.73 5.87 -8.24
C PRO A 245 5.13 7.13 -7.61
N ILE A 246 5.25 7.26 -6.29
CA ILE A 246 4.93 8.49 -5.58
C ILE A 246 6.02 9.52 -5.88
N VAL A 247 5.60 10.73 -6.24
CA VAL A 247 6.43 11.91 -6.34
C VAL A 247 6.39 12.61 -4.99
N VAL A 248 7.48 12.53 -4.25
CA VAL A 248 7.72 13.43 -3.11
C VAL A 248 8.46 14.63 -3.67
N PRO A 249 7.89 15.84 -3.68
CA PRO A 249 8.61 17.03 -4.07
C PRO A 249 9.83 17.17 -3.15
N ASN A 250 11.02 17.35 -3.71
CA ASN A 250 12.17 17.79 -2.94
C ASN A 250 11.84 19.19 -2.42
N THR A 251 11.29 19.30 -1.20
CA THR A 251 11.25 20.56 -0.51
C THR A 251 12.68 20.84 -0.06
N THR A 252 13.46 21.51 -0.89
CA THR A 252 14.66 22.22 -0.42
C THR A 252 14.14 23.26 0.57
N VAL A 253 14.18 22.95 1.86
CA VAL A 253 13.89 23.93 2.89
C VAL A 253 15.05 24.91 2.86
N TYR A 254 14.85 26.05 2.19
CA TYR A 254 15.71 27.21 2.38
C TYR A 254 15.44 27.73 3.79
N CYS A 255 16.25 27.32 4.76
CA CYS A 255 16.35 28.03 6.02
C CYS A 255 16.96 29.40 5.71
N PHE A 256 16.14 30.43 5.57
CA PHE A 256 16.63 31.79 5.68
C PHE A 256 16.95 32.03 7.15
N THR A 257 18.21 31.89 7.53
CA THR A 257 18.70 32.44 8.79
C THR A 257 18.59 33.95 8.69
N SER A 258 17.75 34.55 9.54
CA SER A 258 17.70 36.00 9.72
C SER A 258 18.95 36.46 10.47
N GLU A 259 20.10 36.44 9.81
CA GLU A 259 21.32 37.10 10.27
C GLU A 259 21.84 37.93 9.10
N ASN A 260 21.37 39.18 9.05
CA ASN A 260 22.06 40.38 8.57
C ASN A 260 21.02 41.45 8.21
N TYR A 261 20.44 42.06 9.25
CA TYR A 261 20.07 43.47 9.19
C TYR A 261 20.84 44.19 10.29
N SER A 262 22.09 44.53 9.98
CA SER A 262 22.83 45.57 10.67
C SER A 262 23.72 46.31 9.66
N LEU A 263 23.41 47.61 9.52
CA LEU A 263 24.21 48.73 9.00
C LEU A 263 24.34 48.77 7.47
N GLU A 264 23.97 49.85 6.77
CA GLU A 264 24.02 51.30 7.09
C GLU A 264 22.67 52.03 6.99
#